data_AF-A0A5K0YJY7-F1
#
_entry.id   AF-A0A5K0YJY7-F1
#
_cell.length_a   1.000
_cell.length_b   1.000
_cell.length_c   1.000
_cell.angle_alpha   90.00
_cell.angle_beta   90.00
_cell.angle_gamma   90.00
#
_symmetry.space_group_name_H-M   'P 1'
#
loop_
_entity.id
_entity.type
_entity.pdbx_description
1 polymer ?
#
loop_
_entity_poly.entity_id
_entity_poly.type
_entity_poly.pdbx_seq_one_letter_code
_entity_poly.pdbx_strand_id
1 'polypeptide(L)' 'GEGCHLSWTKRMKIVVGVARGLRYMHCELQPSFSLKELNSSAVYLTEDFSPK' A
#
# COMPACT_ATOMS: atom_id res chain seq x y z
N GLY A 1 -12.41 6.18 -24.51
CA GLY A 1 -11.72 5.08 -23.80
C GLY A 1 -11.49 5.52 -22.37
N GLU A 2 -11.80 4.66 -21.42
CA GLU A 2 -11.83 4.91 -19.98
C GLU A 2 -10.52 5.52 -19.44
N GLY A 3 -10.47 6.85 -19.41
CA GLY A 3 -9.34 7.61 -18.91
C GLY A 3 -9.36 7.68 -17.39
N CYS A 4 -8.39 7.00 -16.77
CA CYS A 4 -7.88 7.13 -15.40
C CYS A 4 -8.79 6.70 -14.22
N HIS A 5 -8.92 5.39 -14.01
CA HIS A 5 -9.51 4.81 -12.78
C HIS A 5 -8.80 5.22 -11.46
N LEU A 6 -7.59 5.78 -11.53
CA LEU A 6 -6.74 6.18 -10.41
C LEU A 6 -6.47 7.69 -10.39
N SER A 7 -7.43 8.45 -9.85
CA SER A 7 -7.24 9.87 -9.54
C SER A 7 -6.08 10.08 -8.56
N TRP A 8 -5.52 11.29 -8.53
CA TRP A 8 -4.45 11.64 -7.60
C TRP A 8 -4.80 11.32 -6.15
N THR A 9 -6.03 11.63 -5.73
CA THR A 9 -6.54 11.31 -4.39
C THR A 9 -6.50 9.81 -4.10
N LYS A 10 -6.88 8.95 -5.05
CA LYS A 10 -6.79 7.49 -4.90
C LYS A 10 -5.34 7.03 -4.79
N ARG A 11 -4.42 7.59 -5.59
CA ARG A 11 -2.99 7.29 -5.52
C ARG A 11 -2.41 7.64 -4.14
N MET A 12 -2.76 8.81 -3.61
CA MET A 12 -2.32 9.22 -2.27
C MET A 12 -2.84 8.30 -1.18
N LYS A 13 -4.10 7.85 -1.28
CA LYS A 13 -4.67 6.86 -0.35
C LYS A 13 -3.86 5.56 -0.33
N ILE A 14 -3.49 5.06 -1.50
CA ILE A 14 -2.67 3.83 -1.63
C ILE A 14 -1.29 4.04 -1.01
N VAL A 15 -0.58 5.11 -1.40
CA VAL A 15 0.78 5.38 -0.89
C VAL A 15 0.81 5.53 0.64
N VAL A 16 -0.15 6.27 1.21
CA VAL A 16 -0.27 6.45 2.66
C VAL A 16 -0.57 5.12 3.36
N GLY A 17 -1.44 4.29 2.80
CA GLY A 17 -1.74 2.98 3.37
C GLY A 17 -0.53 2.03 3.34
N VAL A 18 0.21 1.98 2.23
CA VAL A 18 1.44 1.17 2.11
C VAL A 18 2.49 1.64 3.12
N ALA A 19 2.70 2.96 3.24
CA ALA A 19 3.63 3.52 4.21
C ALA A 19 3.26 3.18 5.67
N ARG A 20 1.96 3.16 6.00
CA ARG A 20 1.48 2.72 7.33
C ARG A 20 1.76 1.24 7.57
N GLY A 21 1.51 0.37 6.59
CA GLY A 21 1.82 -1.05 6.68
C GLY A 21 3.31 -1.31 6.90
N LEU A 22 4.17 -0.62 6.15
CA LEU A 22 5.63 -0.69 6.31
C LEU A 22 6.08 -0.22 7.71
N ARG A 23 5.54 0.89 8.21
CA ARG A 23 5.84 1.38 9.56
C ARG A 23 5.45 0.35 10.61
N TYR A 24 4.25 -0.23 10.49
CA TYR A 24 3.79 -1.26 11.42
C TYR A 24 4.75 -2.46 11.43
N MET A 25 5.14 -2.95 10.24
CA MET A 25 6.05 -4.08 10.11
C MET A 25 7.44 -3.82 10.72
N HIS A 26 7.99 -2.61 10.53
CA HIS A 26 9.33 -2.28 10.99
C HIS A 26 9.39 -1.83 12.46
N CYS A 27 8.36 -1.13 12.95
CA CYS A 27 8.43 -0.41 14.22
C CYS A 27 7.47 -0.94 15.29
N GLU A 28 6.40 -1.62 14.90
CA GLU A 28 5.31 -2.01 15.81
C GLU A 28 5.26 -3.53 16.03
N LEU A 29 5.62 -4.34 15.01
CA LEU A 29 5.74 -5.80 15.14
C LEU A 29 6.97 -6.23 15.97
N GLN A 30 6.79 -7.27 16.78
CA GLN A 30 7.87 -7.94 17.51
C GLN A 30 7.82 -9.46 17.25
N PRO A 31 8.83 -10.05 16.59
CA PRO A 31 9.98 -9.36 15.96
C PRO A 31 9.57 -8.49 14.78
N SER A 32 10.38 -7.47 14.47
CA SER A 32 10.18 -6.65 13.27
C SER A 32 10.23 -7.52 12.01
N PHE A 33 9.40 -7.20 11.02
CA PHE A 33 9.34 -7.93 9.75
C PHE A 33 9.83 -7.07 8.59
N SER A 34 10.83 -7.56 7.84
CA SER A 34 11.32 -6.89 6.63
C SER A 34 10.69 -7.53 5.39
N LEU A 35 9.88 -6.77 4.66
CA LEU A 35 9.32 -7.22 3.39
C LEU A 35 10.45 -7.33 2.34
N LYS A 36 10.72 -8.55 1.88
CA LYS A 36 11.86 -8.83 0.97
C LYS A 36 11.75 -8.10 -0.36
N GLU A 37 10.54 -7.99 -0.92
CA GLU A 37 10.30 -7.25 -2.16
C GLU A 37 9.02 -6.42 -2.05
N LEU A 38 9.15 -5.12 -2.32
CA LEU A 38 8.02 -4.21 -2.47
C LEU A 38 7.98 -3.72 -3.92
N ASN A 39 7.04 -4.26 -4.68
CA ASN A 39 6.73 -3.83 -6.04
C ASN A 39 5.21 -3.76 -6.22
N SER A 40 4.74 -3.27 -7.37
CA SER A 40 3.30 -3.10 -7.62
C SER A 40 2.50 -4.40 -7.56
N SER A 41 3.11 -5.54 -7.85
CA SER A 41 2.47 -6.86 -7.81
C SER A 41 2.30 -7.38 -6.37
N ALA A 42 3.07 -6.84 -5.42
CA ALA A 42 3.00 -7.19 -4.01
C ALA A 42 1.95 -6.39 -3.22
N VAL A 43 1.33 -5.37 -3.83
CA VAL A 43 0.33 -4.51 -3.19
C VAL A 43 -1.05 -4.82 -3.75
N TYR A 44 -1.87 -5.51 -2.95
CA TYR A 44 -3.25 -5.77 -3.32
C TYR A 44 -4.13 -4.59 -2.92
N LEU A 45 -5.05 -4.20 -3.79
CA LEU A 45 -6.01 -3.15 -3.50
C LEU A 45 -7.38 -3.77 -3.24
N THR A 46 -8.05 -3.28 -2.22
CA THR A 46 -9.49 -3.49 -2.02
C THR A 46 -10.29 -2.66 -3.03
N GLU A 47 -11.60 -2.90 -3.10
CA GLU A 47 -12.53 -2.16 -3.98
C GLU A 47 -12.54 -0.64 -3.69
N ASP A 48 -12.20 -0.23 -2.47
CA ASP A 48 -12.11 1.18 -2.07
C ASP A 48 -10.70 1.78 -2.25
N PHE A 49 -9.79 1.11 -2.98
CA PHE A 49 -8.40 1.53 -3.20
C PHE A 49 -7.59 1.69 -1.90
N SER A 50 -7.87 0.86 -0.90
CA SER A 50 -7.01 0.69 0.27
C SER A 50 -6.02 -0.45 0.02
N PRO A 51 -4.73 -0.30 0.37
CA PRO A 51 -3.77 -1.39 0.25
C PRO A 51 -4.02 -2.45 1.33
N LYS A 52 -3.82 -3.72 0.96
CA LYS A 52 -4.01 -4.91 1.79
C LYS A 52 -2.73 -5.75 1.84
#